data_AF-A0A1T5E9X9-F1
#
_entry.id   AF-A0A1T5E9X9-F1
#
_cell.length_a   1.000
_cell.length_b   1.000
_cell.length_c   1.000
_cell.angle_alpha   90.00
_cell.angle_beta   90.00
_cell.angle_gamma   90.00
#
_symmetry.space_group_name_H-M   'P 1'
#
loop_
_entity.id
_entity.type
_entity.pdbx_description
1 polymer ?
#
loop_
_entity_poly.entity_id
_entity_poly.type
_entity_poly.pdbx_seq_one_letter_code
_entity_poly.pdbx_strand_id
1 'polypeptide(L)'
;MVQHIKTRVESLNWDSIQRELDEQGFAKLPVILTKEECEFFKGLYCEEEPYRTTINMTRYRFGNGEYKYFSYPLPEILQSLRESFYVELAKTANRWLGYLKKTEQFPDHLQDFLNTCEKYDQTRPTPLLLKYETGGFNCLHQDLSLFSRILPPL
;
A
#
# COMPACT_ATOMS: atom_id res chain seq x y z
N MET A 1 -8.28 19.52 0.07
CA MET A 1 -7.70 18.54 1.02
C MET A 1 -6.61 17.69 0.39
N VAL A 2 -6.80 17.14 -0.81
CA VAL A 2 -5.82 16.24 -1.45
C VAL A 2 -4.46 16.83 -1.79
N GLN A 3 -4.38 18.11 -2.17
CA GLN A 3 -3.09 18.78 -2.39
C GLN A 3 -2.19 18.71 -1.14
N HIS A 4 -2.77 18.66 0.07
CA HIS A 4 -2.00 18.55 1.31
C HIS A 4 -1.33 17.19 1.47
N ILE A 5 -1.93 16.08 1.02
CA ILE A 5 -1.33 14.75 1.19
C ILE A 5 -0.03 14.66 0.40
N LYS A 6 -0.07 15.06 -0.88
CA LYS A 6 1.12 15.08 -1.73
C LYS A 6 2.24 15.92 -1.10
N THR A 7 1.94 17.15 -0.69
CA THR A 7 2.92 18.02 -0.03
C THR A 7 3.46 17.44 1.27
N ARG A 8 2.63 16.81 2.11
CA ARG A 8 3.10 16.16 3.35
C ARG A 8 4.08 15.03 3.05
N VAL A 9 3.78 14.20 2.06
CA VAL A 9 4.65 13.09 1.63
C VAL A 9 5.94 13.60 0.99
N GLU A 10 5.88 14.61 0.13
CA GLU A 10 7.06 15.23 -0.50
C GLU A 10 7.96 15.94 0.51
N SER A 11 7.40 16.45 1.61
CA SER A 11 8.15 17.13 2.68
C SER A 11 8.92 16.19 3.61
N LEU A 12 8.74 14.87 3.47
CA LEU A 12 9.47 13.90 4.28
C LEU A 12 10.96 13.92 3.98
N ASN A 13 11.78 13.60 5.00
CA ASN A 13 13.20 13.40 4.80
C ASN A 13 13.45 12.06 4.10
N TRP A 14 13.26 12.05 2.78
CA TRP A 14 13.38 10.85 1.95
C TRP A 14 14.79 10.27 1.98
N ASP A 15 15.84 11.07 2.09
CA ASP A 15 17.20 10.57 2.24
C ASP A 15 17.36 9.72 3.50
N SER A 16 16.76 10.14 4.63
CA SER A 16 16.77 9.35 5.87
C SER A 16 15.93 8.10 5.74
N ILE A 17 14.71 8.22 5.21
CA ILE A 17 13.78 7.09 5.04
C ILE A 17 14.40 6.03 4.12
N GLN A 18 15.02 6.43 3.01
CA GLN A 18 15.66 5.51 2.08
C GLN A 18 16.84 4.77 2.72
N ARG A 19 17.67 5.45 3.52
CA ARG A 19 18.74 4.79 4.29
C ARG A 19 18.18 3.78 5.30
N GLU A 20 17.15 4.15 6.06
CA GLU A 20 16.52 3.23 7.03
C GLU A 20 15.93 2.00 6.33
N LEU A 21 15.29 2.18 5.17
CA LEU A 21 14.81 1.07 4.36
C LEU A 21 15.96 0.15 3.93
N ASP A 22 17.06 0.71 3.45
CA ASP A 22 18.23 -0.07 2.99
C ASP A 22 18.92 -0.82 4.16
N GLU A 23 18.99 -0.22 5.35
CA GLU A 23 19.69 -0.80 6.52
C GLU A 23 18.82 -1.78 7.33
N GLN A 24 17.52 -1.50 7.46
CA GLN A 24 16.63 -2.19 8.42
C GLN A 24 15.48 -2.93 7.73
N GLY A 25 15.22 -2.68 6.45
CA GLY A 25 14.06 -3.20 5.72
C GLY A 25 12.73 -2.52 6.07
N PHE A 26 12.74 -1.51 6.95
CA PHE A 26 11.57 -0.70 7.30
C PHE A 26 11.99 0.71 7.72
N ALA A 27 11.07 1.67 7.66
CA ALA A 27 11.27 3.03 8.15
C ALA A 27 10.03 3.52 8.90
N LYS A 28 10.22 4.34 9.93
CA LYS A 28 9.11 4.98 10.65
C LYS A 28 8.88 6.38 10.11
N LEU A 29 7.63 6.65 9.71
CA LEU A 29 7.25 7.96 9.21
C LEU A 29 6.72 8.86 10.34
N PRO A 30 6.87 10.19 10.23
CA PRO A 30 6.08 11.12 11.04
C PRO A 30 4.59 10.99 10.70
N VAL A 31 3.75 11.71 11.45
CA VAL A 31 2.30 11.71 11.21
C VAL A 31 1.99 12.24 9.81
N ILE A 32 1.38 11.40 8.97
CA ILE A 32 0.95 11.77 7.60
C ILE A 32 -0.53 12.17 7.57
N LEU A 33 -1.36 11.40 8.27
CA LEU A 33 -2.81 11.59 8.31
C LEU A 33 -3.21 12.37 9.56
N THR A 34 -4.11 13.34 9.38
CA THR A 34 -4.69 14.05 10.51
C THR A 34 -5.68 13.17 11.26
N LYS A 35 -6.11 13.61 12.44
CA LYS A 35 -7.13 12.91 13.21
C LYS A 35 -8.44 12.79 12.41
N GLU A 36 -8.84 13.85 11.72
CA GLU A 36 -10.06 13.91 10.92
C GLU A 36 -10.01 12.95 9.73
N GLU A 37 -8.85 12.84 9.06
CA GLU A 37 -8.64 11.89 7.97
C GLU A 37 -8.65 10.42 8.48
N CYS A 38 -8.12 10.18 9.69
CA CYS A 38 -8.23 8.88 10.34
C CYS A 38 -9.67 8.54 10.73
N GLU A 39 -10.44 9.50 11.27
CA GLU A 39 -11.86 9.30 11.59
C GLU A 39 -12.70 9.07 10.33
N PHE A 40 -12.36 9.72 9.21
CA PHE A 40 -12.98 9.44 7.90
C PHE A 40 -12.82 7.97 7.51
N PHE A 41 -11.60 7.40 7.60
CA PHE A 41 -11.40 5.98 7.28
C PHE A 41 -12.10 5.03 8.25
N LYS A 42 -12.17 5.39 9.54
CA LYS A 42 -12.94 4.60 10.53
C LYS A 42 -14.44 4.59 10.20
N GLY A 43 -15.01 5.75 9.86
CA GLY A 43 -16.40 5.85 9.42
C GLY A 43 -16.65 5.03 8.14
N LEU A 44 -15.73 5.13 7.18
CA LEU A 44 -15.80 4.39 5.92
C LEU A 44 -15.80 2.87 6.11
N TYR A 45 -15.24 2.34 7.19
CA TYR A 45 -15.29 0.90 7.48
C TYR A 45 -16.73 0.40 7.67
N CYS A 46 -17.60 1.23 8.23
CA CYS A 46 -18.99 0.85 8.53
C CYS A 46 -19.89 0.81 7.29
N GLU A 47 -19.45 1.39 6.17
CA GLU A 47 -20.18 1.41 4.91
C GLU A 47 -20.03 0.07 4.15
N GLU A 48 -21.03 -0.27 3.31
CA GLU A 48 -20.98 -1.44 2.42
C GLU A 48 -20.20 -1.13 1.13
N GLU A 49 -20.46 0.02 0.53
CA GLU A 49 -19.62 0.65 -0.50
C GLU A 49 -18.53 1.47 0.23
N PRO A 50 -17.24 1.42 -0.14
CA PRO A 50 -16.72 1.15 -1.47
C PRO A 50 -15.85 -0.13 -1.53
N TYR A 51 -16.37 -1.28 -1.06
CA TYR A 51 -15.58 -2.49 -0.93
C TYR A 51 -15.97 -3.56 -1.96
N ARG A 52 -14.98 -4.17 -2.62
CA ARG A 52 -15.21 -5.29 -3.55
C ARG A 52 -15.31 -6.64 -2.86
N THR A 53 -14.70 -6.78 -1.68
CA THR A 53 -14.62 -8.06 -0.98
C THR A 53 -14.34 -7.85 0.51
N THR A 54 -15.09 -8.53 1.35
CA THR A 54 -14.85 -8.62 2.79
C THR A 54 -14.31 -10.00 3.14
N ILE A 55 -13.22 -10.05 3.89
CA ILE A 55 -12.58 -11.29 4.33
C ILE A 55 -12.63 -11.38 5.85
N ASN A 56 -13.30 -12.41 6.33
CA ASN A 56 -13.24 -12.80 7.73
C ASN A 56 -11.99 -13.64 7.99
N MET A 57 -11.02 -13.09 8.74
CA MET A 57 -9.70 -13.71 8.93
C MET A 57 -9.78 -15.05 9.67
N THR A 58 -10.73 -15.21 10.59
CA THR A 58 -10.88 -16.45 11.36
C THR A 58 -11.22 -17.64 10.46
N ARG A 59 -12.03 -17.39 9.41
CA ARG A 59 -12.40 -18.42 8.43
C ARG A 59 -11.20 -18.97 7.66
N TYR A 60 -10.17 -18.15 7.46
CA TYR A 60 -8.98 -18.51 6.68
C TYR A 60 -7.75 -18.81 7.54
N ARG A 61 -7.90 -18.86 8.87
CA ARG A 61 -6.80 -19.05 9.84
C ARG A 61 -5.69 -17.99 9.74
N PHE A 62 -6.02 -16.80 9.23
CA PHE A 62 -5.11 -15.65 9.15
C PHE A 62 -5.05 -14.85 10.46
N GLY A 63 -5.79 -15.28 11.48
CA GLY A 63 -5.88 -14.64 12.78
C GLY A 63 -7.33 -14.37 13.17
N ASN A 64 -7.54 -13.33 13.97
CA ASN A 64 -8.85 -12.92 14.44
C ASN A 64 -9.10 -11.45 14.12
N GLY A 65 -9.96 -11.20 13.14
CA GLY A 65 -10.26 -9.87 12.60
C GLY A 65 -11.00 -9.97 11.27
N GLU A 66 -11.20 -8.82 10.65
CA GLU A 66 -11.80 -8.69 9.32
C GLU A 66 -10.99 -7.69 8.50
N TYR A 67 -10.89 -7.91 7.19
CA TYR A 67 -10.40 -6.89 6.28
C TYR A 67 -11.27 -6.76 5.04
N LYS A 68 -11.41 -5.52 4.55
CA LYS A 68 -12.21 -5.19 3.37
C LYS A 68 -11.30 -4.62 2.28
N TYR A 69 -11.32 -5.21 1.09
CA TYR A 69 -10.63 -4.67 -0.08
C TYR A 69 -11.48 -3.58 -0.74
N PHE A 70 -10.87 -2.44 -1.04
CA PHE A 70 -11.53 -1.36 -1.78
C PHE A 70 -11.88 -1.79 -3.21
N SER A 71 -12.92 -1.20 -3.80
CA SER A 71 -13.22 -1.20 -5.23
C SER A 71 -12.71 0.10 -5.88
N TYR A 72 -12.65 0.16 -7.21
CA TYR A 72 -12.48 1.43 -7.90
C TYR A 72 -13.85 2.13 -8.06
N PRO A 73 -13.91 3.48 -8.05
CA PRO A 73 -12.81 4.40 -7.75
C PRO A 73 -12.42 4.40 -6.26
N LEU A 74 -11.14 4.67 -5.96
CA LEU A 74 -10.68 4.77 -4.57
C LEU A 74 -11.06 6.11 -3.94
N PRO A 75 -11.21 6.17 -2.60
CA PRO A 75 -11.29 7.43 -1.87
C PRO A 75 -10.10 8.35 -2.23
N GLU A 76 -10.37 9.64 -2.42
CA GLU A 76 -9.40 10.63 -2.92
C GLU A 76 -8.10 10.65 -2.08
N ILE A 77 -8.23 10.56 -0.75
CA ILE A 77 -7.08 10.52 0.19
C ILE A 77 -6.22 9.27 -0.07
N LEU A 78 -6.87 8.12 -0.29
CA LEU A 78 -6.17 6.86 -0.51
C LEU A 78 -5.46 6.84 -1.87
N GLN A 79 -6.12 7.36 -2.92
CA GLN A 79 -5.48 7.52 -4.24
C GLN A 79 -4.25 8.44 -4.15
N SER A 80 -4.39 9.57 -3.45
CA SER A 80 -3.30 10.55 -3.27
C SER A 80 -2.11 9.97 -2.51
N LEU A 81 -2.36 9.19 -1.45
CA LEU A 81 -1.32 8.46 -0.73
C LEU A 81 -0.58 7.51 -1.67
N ARG A 82 -1.31 6.68 -2.44
CA ARG A 82 -0.70 5.71 -3.35
C ARG A 82 0.20 6.38 -4.38
N GLU A 83 -0.28 7.42 -5.03
CA GLU A 83 0.48 8.14 -6.06
C GLU A 83 1.72 8.83 -5.46
N SER A 84 1.57 9.47 -4.30
CA SER A 84 2.66 10.24 -3.68
C SER A 84 3.76 9.33 -3.13
N PHE A 85 3.40 8.22 -2.48
CA PHE A 85 4.39 7.27 -1.95
C PHE A 85 5.04 6.44 -3.07
N TYR A 86 4.30 6.12 -4.13
CA TYR A 86 4.80 5.26 -5.20
C TYR A 86 6.12 5.78 -5.79
N VAL A 87 6.23 7.09 -6.05
CA VAL A 87 7.42 7.68 -6.69
C VAL A 87 8.71 7.34 -5.95
N GLU A 88 8.70 7.48 -4.63
CA GLU A 88 9.89 7.28 -3.80
C GLU A 88 10.12 5.80 -3.45
N LEU A 89 9.04 5.02 -3.34
CA LEU A 89 9.14 3.57 -3.16
C LEU A 89 9.63 2.87 -4.44
N ALA A 90 9.27 3.34 -5.63
CA ALA A 90 9.77 2.82 -6.89
C ALA A 90 11.29 3.03 -7.03
N LYS A 91 11.82 4.20 -6.63
CA LYS A 91 13.27 4.45 -6.56
C LYS A 91 13.96 3.44 -5.65
N THR A 92 13.40 3.19 -4.48
CA THR A 92 13.95 2.22 -3.51
C THR A 92 13.93 0.81 -4.09
N ALA A 93 12.80 0.38 -4.65
CA ALA A 93 12.67 -0.92 -5.28
C ALA A 93 13.67 -1.10 -6.44
N ASN A 94 13.85 -0.09 -7.29
CA ASN A 94 14.80 -0.12 -8.39
C ASN A 94 16.26 -0.20 -7.92
N ARG A 95 16.64 0.49 -6.83
CA ARG A 95 17.98 0.33 -6.22
C ARG A 95 18.21 -1.10 -5.75
N TRP A 96 17.22 -1.68 -5.04
CA TRP A 96 17.31 -3.06 -4.55
C TRP A 96 17.39 -4.08 -5.69
N LEU A 97 16.63 -3.88 -6.77
CA LEU A 97 16.77 -4.69 -7.99
C LEU A 97 18.20 -4.62 -8.55
N GLY A 98 18.82 -3.44 -8.53
CA GLY A 98 20.22 -3.25 -8.90
C GLY A 98 21.20 -4.05 -8.02
N TYR A 99 21.01 -4.06 -6.69
CA TYR A 99 21.80 -4.89 -5.78
C TYR A 99 21.63 -6.39 -6.04
N LEU A 100 20.42 -6.80 -6.40
CA LEU A 100 20.08 -8.17 -6.78
C LEU A 100 20.47 -8.52 -8.23
N LYS A 101 21.11 -7.59 -8.97
CA LYS A 101 21.50 -7.74 -10.38
C LYS A 101 20.33 -8.11 -11.30
N LYS A 102 19.14 -7.62 -10.98
CA LYS A 102 17.92 -7.76 -11.79
C LYS A 102 17.86 -6.62 -12.80
N THR A 103 17.32 -6.90 -13.98
CA THR A 103 17.27 -5.94 -15.11
C THR A 103 15.94 -5.22 -15.21
N GLU A 104 14.91 -5.74 -14.55
CA GLU A 104 13.59 -5.14 -14.49
C GLU A 104 13.62 -3.80 -13.75
N GLN A 105 12.67 -2.92 -14.07
CA GLN A 105 12.50 -1.63 -13.40
C GLN A 105 11.03 -1.33 -13.19
N PHE A 106 10.71 -0.78 -12.03
CA PHE A 106 9.46 -0.09 -11.77
C PHE A 106 9.51 1.27 -12.47
N PRO A 107 8.45 1.66 -13.21
CA PRO A 107 8.40 2.96 -13.88
C PRO A 107 8.25 4.09 -12.86
N ASP A 108 8.56 5.32 -13.26
CA ASP A 108 8.57 6.49 -12.37
C ASP A 108 7.16 6.92 -11.90
N HIS A 109 6.10 6.53 -12.62
CA HIS A 109 4.72 6.89 -12.31
C HIS A 109 3.85 5.67 -12.03
N LEU A 110 2.98 5.80 -11.02
CA LEU A 110 2.06 4.73 -10.61
C LEU A 110 1.16 4.30 -11.78
N GLN A 111 0.70 5.24 -12.60
CA GLN A 111 -0.19 4.92 -13.72
C GLN A 111 0.50 4.01 -14.75
N ASP A 112 1.79 4.21 -15.03
CA ASP A 112 2.54 3.35 -15.95
C ASP A 112 2.70 1.94 -15.41
N PHE A 113 2.88 1.81 -14.10
CA PHE A 113 2.90 0.51 -13.43
C PHE A 113 1.53 -0.17 -13.49
N LEU A 114 0.45 0.56 -13.25
CA LEU A 114 -0.91 0.03 -13.36
C LEU A 114 -1.25 -0.38 -14.80
N ASN A 115 -0.82 0.38 -15.80
CA ASN A 115 -0.97 0.02 -17.22
C ASN A 115 -0.21 -1.28 -17.53
N THR A 116 0.96 -1.48 -16.92
CA THR A 116 1.68 -2.76 -17.00
C THR A 116 0.89 -3.87 -16.33
N CYS A 117 0.31 -3.63 -15.15
CA CYS A 117 -0.51 -4.60 -14.44
C CYS A 117 -1.73 -5.05 -15.24
N GLU A 118 -2.41 -4.12 -15.90
CA GLU A 118 -3.55 -4.41 -16.76
C GLU A 118 -3.19 -5.35 -17.91
N LYS A 119 -2.01 -5.21 -18.53
CA LYS A 119 -1.52 -6.14 -19.58
C LYS A 119 -1.35 -7.58 -19.09
N TYR A 120 -1.25 -7.79 -17.78
CA TYR A 120 -1.15 -9.10 -17.14
C TYR A 120 -2.44 -9.50 -16.38
N ASP A 121 -3.58 -8.91 -16.75
CA ASP A 121 -4.90 -9.14 -16.14
C ASP A 121 -4.98 -8.81 -14.63
N GLN A 122 -4.05 -7.98 -14.14
CA GLN A 122 -4.02 -7.52 -12.75
C GLN A 122 -4.74 -6.17 -12.63
N THR A 123 -6.07 -6.20 -12.69
CA THR A 123 -6.94 -5.00 -12.75
C THR A 123 -7.56 -4.60 -11.41
N ARG A 124 -7.42 -5.42 -10.37
CA ARG A 124 -8.08 -5.17 -9.07
C ARG A 124 -7.25 -4.22 -8.21
N PRO A 125 -7.87 -3.27 -7.50
CA PRO A 125 -7.17 -2.49 -6.49
C PRO A 125 -6.70 -3.40 -5.34
N THR A 126 -5.50 -3.11 -4.85
CA THR A 126 -4.84 -3.79 -3.74
C THR A 126 -5.04 -3.15 -2.36
N PRO A 127 -5.40 -1.86 -2.20
CA PRO A 127 -5.67 -1.30 -0.88
C PRO A 127 -6.80 -2.02 -0.15
N LEU A 128 -6.65 -2.12 1.16
CA LEU A 128 -7.59 -2.75 2.06
C LEU A 128 -7.61 -2.02 3.42
N LEU A 129 -8.70 -2.17 4.16
CA LEU A 129 -8.84 -1.68 5.52
C LEU A 129 -9.02 -2.88 6.45
N LEU A 130 -8.21 -2.96 7.52
CA LEU A 130 -8.31 -4.03 8.53
C LEU A 130 -8.97 -3.50 9.80
N LYS A 131 -9.78 -4.36 10.42
CA LYS A 131 -10.37 -4.14 11.73
C LYS A 131 -10.03 -5.30 12.66
N TYR A 132 -9.52 -4.93 13.83
CA TYR A 132 -9.30 -5.82 14.96
C TYR A 132 -10.15 -5.35 16.13
N GLU A 133 -10.85 -6.29 16.75
CA GLU A 133 -11.46 -6.08 18.07
C GLU A 133 -10.45 -6.41 19.17
N THR A 134 -10.80 -6.17 20.43
CA THR A 134 -9.96 -6.56 21.57
C THR A 134 -9.59 -8.05 21.49
N GLY A 135 -8.30 -8.35 21.54
CA GLY A 135 -7.77 -9.72 21.38
C GLY A 135 -7.66 -10.19 19.92
N GLY A 136 -8.02 -9.35 18.96
CA GLY A 136 -7.78 -9.58 17.53
C GLY A 136 -6.30 -9.50 17.17
N PHE A 137 -5.90 -10.27 16.17
CA PHE A 137 -4.50 -10.35 15.73
C PHE A 137 -4.41 -10.81 14.28
N ASN A 138 -3.27 -10.52 13.66
CA ASN A 138 -2.85 -11.13 12.41
C ASN A 138 -1.77 -12.18 12.70
N CYS A 139 -1.89 -13.36 12.10
CA CYS A 139 -0.85 -14.37 12.19
C CYS A 139 0.44 -13.88 11.51
N LEU A 140 1.60 -14.35 11.97
CA LEU A 140 2.85 -14.12 11.23
C LEU A 140 2.74 -14.80 9.86
N HIS A 141 2.95 -14.02 8.80
CA HIS A 141 2.98 -14.49 7.43
C HIS A 141 3.89 -13.60 6.60
N GLN A 142 4.23 -14.08 5.41
CA GLN A 142 4.82 -13.26 4.36
C GLN A 142 3.71 -12.91 3.37
N ASP A 143 3.57 -11.63 3.05
CA ASP A 143 2.62 -11.20 2.04
C ASP A 143 2.95 -11.88 0.70
N LEU A 144 1.91 -12.42 0.06
CA LEU A 144 2.05 -12.92 -1.29
C LEU A 144 2.36 -11.74 -2.21
N SER A 145 3.37 -11.89 -3.06
CA SER A 145 3.65 -10.88 -4.09
C SER A 145 2.45 -10.78 -5.02
N LEU A 146 1.64 -9.73 -4.81
CA LEU A 146 0.46 -9.42 -5.62
C LEU A 146 0.83 -9.18 -7.09
N PHE A 147 2.10 -8.90 -7.38
CA PHE A 147 2.65 -8.64 -8.71
C PHE A 147 3.62 -9.71 -9.20
N SER A 148 3.61 -10.91 -8.62
CA SER A 148 4.49 -12.04 -8.98
C SER A 148 4.43 -12.47 -10.46
N ARG A 149 3.40 -12.05 -11.20
CA ARG A 149 3.28 -12.26 -12.65
C ARG A 149 3.99 -11.21 -13.50
N ILE A 150 4.36 -10.08 -12.92
CA ILE A 150 4.92 -8.90 -13.60
C ILE A 150 6.41 -8.77 -13.31
N LEU A 151 6.81 -9.05 -12.07
CA LEU A 151 8.19 -8.94 -11.63
C LEU A 151 8.63 -10.26 -10.96
N PRO A 152 9.88 -10.69 -11.19
CA PRO A 152 10.39 -11.87 -10.52
C PRO A 152 10.39 -11.64 -9.00
N PRO A 153 10.04 -12.65 -8.18
CA PRO A 153 10.03 -12.50 -6.72
C PRO A 153 11.38 -11.96 -6.24
N LEU A 154 11.36 -10.99 -5.31
CA LEU A 154 12.55 -10.47 -4.65
C LEU A 154 13.30 -11.60 -3.94
#